data_AF-A0A356TDG9-F1
#
_entry.id   AF-A0A356TDG9-F1
#
_cell.length_a   1.000
_cell.length_b   1.000
_cell.length_c   1.000
_cell.angle_alpha   90.00
_cell.angle_beta   90.00
_cell.angle_gamma   90.00
#
_symmetry.space_group_name_H-M   'P 1'
#
loop_
_entity.id
_entity.type
_entity.pdbx_description
1 polymer ?
#
loop_
_entity_poly.entity_id
_entity_poly.type
_entity_poly.pdbx_seq_one_letter_code
_entity_poly.pdbx_strand_id
1 'polypeptide(L)'
;MVITLALSSFGCASAHPSDEVAPGIYELSASADTDACSPHRAVGVMGEVAVLVEAGAVDAPVPDMDAPLLVAPRVRLAPGQSYHSETNRRIPGCESAWVHEEWTMLQGGAEGFRVLHTQEWQGLAACAGARDVMPGAPEADCRSERVLDYALSSVCRAPCRLLLGDTDSVVCSCD
;
A
#
# COMPACT_ATOMS: atom_id res chain seq x y z
N MET A 1 27.94 32.35 34.41
CA MET A 1 26.83 31.40 34.62
C MET A 1 26.01 31.40 33.33
N VAL A 2 26.23 30.40 32.48
CA VAL A 2 25.54 30.24 31.20
C VAL A 2 24.95 28.85 31.23
N ILE A 3 23.62 28.77 31.22
CA ILE A 3 22.86 27.51 31.15
C ILE A 3 22.66 27.25 29.66
N THR A 4 23.38 26.28 29.11
CA THR A 4 23.16 25.78 27.75
C THR A 4 22.16 24.64 27.86
N LEU A 5 20.90 24.91 27.50
CA LEU A 5 19.86 23.89 27.39
C LEU A 5 20.18 22.99 26.18
N ALA A 6 20.42 21.71 26.46
CA ALA A 6 20.55 20.67 25.46
C ALA A 6 19.22 20.51 24.71
N LEU A 7 19.24 20.74 23.40
CA LEU A 7 18.12 20.42 22.53
C LEU A 7 17.96 18.90 22.47
N SER A 8 16.77 18.45 22.86
CA SER A 8 16.29 17.09 22.72
C SER A 8 16.26 16.69 21.25
N SER A 9 17.13 15.76 20.88
CA SER A 9 17.11 15.07 19.59
C SER A 9 15.85 14.19 19.53
N PHE A 10 14.79 14.69 18.88
CA PHE A 10 13.75 13.81 18.36
C PHE A 10 14.40 12.98 17.25
N GLY A 11 14.47 11.67 17.47
CA GLY A 11 14.99 10.73 16.50
C GLY A 11 14.14 10.75 15.24
N CYS A 12 14.63 11.43 14.20
CA CYS A 12 14.21 11.16 12.84
C CYS A 12 14.55 9.69 12.55
N ALA A 13 13.55 8.85 12.36
CA ALA A 13 13.74 7.59 11.66
C ALA A 13 14.27 7.95 10.27
N SER A 14 15.57 7.75 10.04
CA SER A 14 16.16 7.88 8.72
C SER A 14 15.52 6.83 7.82
N ALA A 15 14.64 7.26 6.92
CA ALA A 15 14.30 6.48 5.74
C ALA A 15 15.62 6.29 4.96
N HIS A 16 16.14 5.07 4.98
CA HIS A 16 17.32 4.69 4.23
C HIS A 16 17.07 4.92 2.72
N PRO A 17 18.07 5.36 1.93
CA PRO A 17 17.96 5.29 0.47
C PRO A 17 17.67 3.83 0.09
N SER A 18 16.64 3.59 -0.74
CA SER A 18 16.39 2.25 -1.27
C SER A 18 17.59 1.84 -2.11
N ASP A 19 18.32 0.81 -1.71
CA ASP A 19 19.16 0.08 -2.65
C ASP A 19 18.19 -0.70 -3.55
N GLU A 20 17.81 0.03 -4.61
CA GLU A 20 16.71 -0.04 -5.57
C GLU A 20 15.80 -1.28 -5.52
N VAL A 21 14.54 -1.06 -5.11
CA VAL A 21 13.42 -1.95 -5.43
C VAL A 21 13.42 -2.17 -6.94
N ALA A 22 13.38 -3.43 -7.37
CA ALA A 22 13.43 -3.78 -8.78
C ALA A 22 12.02 -3.77 -9.41
N PRO A 23 11.86 -3.33 -10.68
CA PRO A 23 10.66 -3.68 -11.42
C PRO A 23 10.60 -5.20 -11.64
N GLY A 24 9.41 -5.80 -11.51
CA GLY A 24 9.27 -7.25 -11.59
C GLY A 24 7.94 -7.81 -11.06
N ILE A 25 7.91 -9.14 -10.91
CA ILE A 25 6.83 -9.89 -10.27
C ILE A 25 7.22 -10.19 -8.83
N TYR A 26 6.28 -9.96 -7.93
CA TYR A 26 6.45 -10.15 -6.48
C TYR A 26 5.37 -11.08 -5.95
N GLU A 27 5.70 -11.94 -5.00
CA GLU A 27 4.71 -12.60 -4.14
C GLU A 27 4.28 -11.60 -3.06
N LEU A 28 2.98 -11.33 -3.03
CA LEU A 28 2.35 -10.45 -2.05
C LEU A 28 1.75 -11.30 -0.92
N SER A 29 2.09 -10.92 0.31
CA SER A 29 1.46 -11.46 1.51
C SER A 29 1.13 -10.35 2.50
N ALA A 30 0.16 -10.60 3.37
CA ALA A 30 -0.05 -9.81 4.57
C ALA A 30 0.55 -10.56 5.75
N SER A 31 1.48 -9.96 6.50
CA SER A 31 2.13 -10.62 7.65
C SER A 31 1.55 -10.22 9.01
N ALA A 32 0.94 -9.05 9.10
CA ALA A 32 0.31 -8.56 10.31
C ALA A 32 -0.94 -7.76 9.95
N ASP A 33 -1.97 -7.91 10.78
CA ASP A 33 -3.17 -7.09 10.76
C ASP A 33 -3.54 -6.76 12.21
N THR A 34 -3.65 -5.47 12.50
CA THR A 34 -4.19 -4.97 13.77
C THR A 34 -5.51 -4.33 13.46
N ASP A 35 -6.59 -4.99 13.87
CA ASP A 35 -7.90 -4.73 13.30
C ASP A 35 -8.99 -4.42 14.34
N ALA A 36 -9.78 -3.39 14.04
CA ALA A 36 -11.07 -3.10 14.67
C ALA A 36 -12.25 -3.15 13.66
N CYS A 37 -11.98 -3.36 12.37
CA CYS A 37 -12.92 -3.35 11.25
C CYS A 37 -13.40 -4.78 10.90
N SER A 38 -14.58 -5.19 11.37
CA SER A 38 -15.15 -6.49 10.98
C SER A 38 -15.77 -6.44 9.56
N PRO A 39 -15.57 -7.48 8.71
CA PRO A 39 -14.82 -8.70 9.00
C PRO A 39 -13.30 -8.53 8.89
N HIS A 40 -12.59 -9.24 9.78
CA HIS A 40 -11.13 -9.31 9.76
C HIS A 40 -10.59 -9.70 8.38
N ARG A 41 -9.56 -8.99 7.91
CA ARG A 41 -8.88 -9.34 6.67
C ARG A 41 -7.90 -10.49 6.92
N ALA A 42 -7.77 -11.38 5.95
CA ALA A 42 -6.92 -12.56 6.10
C ALA A 42 -5.43 -12.18 6.03
N VAL A 43 -4.65 -12.74 6.96
CA VAL A 43 -3.18 -12.78 6.93
C VAL A 43 -2.75 -13.98 6.09
N GLY A 44 -1.67 -13.86 5.32
CA GLY A 44 -1.14 -14.93 4.47
C GLY A 44 -0.81 -14.49 3.05
N VAL A 45 -0.47 -15.48 2.21
CA VAL A 45 -0.15 -15.27 0.80
C VAL A 45 -1.41 -14.88 0.04
N MET A 46 -1.35 -13.76 -0.66
CA MET A 46 -2.45 -13.22 -1.46
C MET A 46 -2.30 -13.60 -2.93
N GLY A 47 -1.06 -13.64 -3.43
CA GLY A 47 -0.74 -14.05 -4.80
C GLY A 47 0.36 -13.18 -5.43
N GLU A 48 0.57 -13.36 -6.73
CA GLU A 48 1.58 -12.60 -7.48
C GLU A 48 1.08 -11.22 -7.91
N VAL A 49 1.96 -10.23 -7.82
CA VAL A 49 1.72 -8.84 -8.21
C VAL A 49 2.84 -8.28 -9.06
N ALA A 50 2.48 -7.43 -10.01
CA ALA A 50 3.42 -6.67 -10.81
C ALA A 50 3.81 -5.38 -10.12
N VAL A 51 5.09 -5.15 -9.87
CA VAL A 51 5.61 -3.88 -9.32
C VAL A 51 6.38 -3.15 -10.40
N LEU A 52 6.02 -1.89 -10.61
CA LEU A 52 6.67 -1.00 -11.56
C LEU A 52 7.56 -0.01 -10.81
N VAL A 53 8.70 0.32 -11.40
CA VAL A 53 9.64 1.29 -10.82
C VAL A 53 10.02 2.29 -11.89
N GLU A 54 9.75 3.56 -11.64
CA GLU A 54 10.00 4.66 -12.58
C GLU A 54 10.54 5.87 -11.83
N ALA A 55 11.70 6.39 -12.24
CA ALA A 55 12.36 7.52 -11.60
C ALA A 55 12.50 7.37 -10.07
N GLY A 56 12.72 6.13 -9.60
CA GLY A 56 12.84 5.78 -8.19
C GLY A 56 11.51 5.67 -7.42
N ALA A 57 10.37 5.99 -8.04
CA ALA A 57 9.05 5.75 -7.47
C ALA A 57 8.64 4.29 -7.68
N VAL A 58 7.97 3.71 -6.67
CA VAL A 58 7.46 2.34 -6.69
C VAL A 58 5.95 2.39 -6.85
N ASP A 59 5.44 1.86 -7.97
CA ASP A 59 4.02 1.67 -8.20
C ASP A 59 3.66 0.22 -7.88
N ALA A 60 2.96 0.01 -6.77
CA ALA A 60 2.63 -1.32 -6.23
C ALA A 60 1.11 -1.54 -6.14
N PRO A 61 0.59 -2.73 -6.51
CA PRO A 61 -0.81 -3.09 -6.27
C PRO A 61 -1.09 -3.21 -4.77
N VAL A 62 -2.18 -2.60 -4.31
CA VAL A 62 -2.69 -2.72 -2.95
C VAL A 62 -3.92 -3.61 -3.00
N PRO A 63 -3.93 -4.76 -2.31
CA PRO A 63 -5.02 -5.70 -2.42
C PRO A 63 -6.20 -5.22 -1.57
N ASP A 64 -7.30 -4.87 -2.25
CA ASP A 64 -8.63 -5.01 -1.67
C ASP A 64 -9.14 -6.43 -1.91
N MET A 65 -9.87 -6.98 -0.95
CA MET A 65 -10.10 -8.43 -0.84
C MET A 65 -10.91 -9.05 -1.99
N ASP A 66 -11.51 -8.24 -2.88
CA ASP A 66 -12.47 -8.71 -3.88
C ASP A 66 -12.01 -8.57 -5.34
N ALA A 67 -10.83 -7.99 -5.59
CA ALA A 67 -10.32 -7.80 -6.96
C ALA A 67 -9.16 -8.76 -7.28
N PRO A 68 -9.06 -9.28 -8.52
CA PRO A 68 -7.83 -9.92 -8.98
C PRO A 68 -6.64 -8.96 -8.79
N LEU A 69 -5.54 -9.48 -8.23
CA LEU A 69 -4.41 -8.64 -7.82
C LEU A 69 -3.76 -7.85 -8.97
N LEU A 70 -3.96 -8.29 -10.20
CA LEU A 70 -3.42 -7.65 -11.41
C LEU A 70 -4.21 -6.41 -11.84
N VAL A 71 -5.50 -6.32 -11.48
CA VAL A 71 -6.35 -5.13 -11.66
C VAL A 71 -6.57 -4.36 -10.36
N ALA A 72 -5.91 -4.78 -9.27
CA ALA A 72 -6.01 -4.12 -7.99
C ALA A 72 -5.54 -2.65 -8.09
N PRO A 73 -6.15 -1.73 -7.32
CA PRO A 73 -5.70 -0.36 -7.23
C PRO A 73 -4.19 -0.29 -6.95
N ARG A 74 -3.51 0.65 -7.60
CA ARG A 74 -2.07 0.82 -7.44
C ARG A 74 -1.80 2.09 -6.65
N VAL A 75 -0.83 2.02 -5.75
CA VAL A 75 -0.31 3.18 -5.03
C VAL A 75 1.08 3.52 -5.53
N ARG A 76 1.35 4.82 -5.71
CA ARG A 76 2.66 5.34 -6.08
C ARG A 76 3.41 5.83 -4.85
N LEU A 77 4.48 5.13 -4.48
CA LEU A 77 5.35 5.48 -3.36
C LEU A 77 6.62 6.15 -3.91
N ALA A 78 6.69 7.48 -3.79
CA ALA A 78 7.77 8.26 -4.37
C ALA A 78 8.81 8.70 -3.32
N PRO A 79 10.11 8.74 -3.67
CA PRO A 79 11.17 9.17 -2.73
C PRO A 79 10.99 10.60 -2.25
N GLY A 80 10.46 11.49 -3.08
CA GLY A 80 10.17 12.88 -2.71
C GLY A 80 9.11 13.04 -1.61
N GLN A 81 8.37 11.98 -1.30
CA GLN A 81 7.40 11.90 -0.20
C GLN A 81 7.86 10.89 0.88
N SER A 82 9.15 10.58 0.95
CA SER A 82 9.67 9.53 1.86
C SER A 82 8.99 8.17 1.65
N TYR A 83 8.62 7.85 0.39
CA TYR A 83 7.87 6.64 0.04
C TYR A 83 6.54 6.49 0.81
N HIS A 84 5.84 7.62 0.94
CA HIS A 84 4.50 7.71 1.52
C HIS A 84 3.47 8.17 0.48
N SER A 85 2.24 7.71 0.62
CA SER A 85 1.08 8.14 -0.16
C SER A 85 -0.17 8.06 0.72
N GLU A 86 -1.13 8.97 0.50
CA GLU A 86 -2.41 8.97 1.20
C GLU A 86 -3.56 9.28 0.24
N THR A 87 -4.75 8.78 0.58
CA THR A 87 -6.00 9.17 -0.08
C THR A 87 -7.09 9.36 0.94
N ASN A 88 -7.96 10.34 0.70
CA ASN A 88 -9.18 10.52 1.48
C ASN A 88 -10.36 10.63 0.53
N ARG A 89 -11.35 9.74 0.69
CA ARG A 89 -12.48 9.58 -0.24
C ARG A 89 -13.78 9.62 0.52
N ARG A 90 -14.73 10.42 0.04
CA ARG A 90 -16.12 10.35 0.52
C ARG A 90 -16.80 9.10 0.00
N ILE A 91 -17.66 8.52 0.81
CA ILE A 91 -18.52 7.42 0.38
C ILE A 91 -19.64 8.01 -0.50
N PRO A 92 -19.79 7.59 -1.77
CA PRO A 92 -20.82 8.12 -2.65
C PRO A 92 -22.22 7.99 -2.04
N GLY A 93 -23.00 9.07 -2.04
CA GLY A 93 -24.34 9.07 -1.44
C GLY A 93 -24.36 9.19 0.09
N CYS A 94 -23.20 9.32 0.74
CA CYS A 94 -23.06 9.48 2.18
C CYS A 94 -22.11 10.63 2.53
N GLU A 95 -22.63 11.85 2.55
CA GLU A 95 -21.84 13.08 2.75
C GLU A 95 -21.11 13.16 4.09
N SER A 96 -21.60 12.44 5.12
CA SER A 96 -20.98 12.38 6.44
C SER A 96 -19.93 11.28 6.59
N ALA A 97 -19.77 10.40 5.58
CA ALA A 97 -18.92 9.22 5.68
C ALA A 97 -17.72 9.29 4.72
N TRP A 98 -16.57 8.84 5.21
CA TRP A 98 -15.33 8.85 4.45
C TRP A 98 -14.43 7.67 4.82
N VAL A 99 -13.54 7.36 3.88
CA VAL A 99 -12.42 6.44 4.07
C VAL A 99 -11.12 7.19 3.82
N HIS A 100 -10.18 7.05 4.74
CA HIS A 100 -8.81 7.51 4.57
C HIS A 100 -7.86 6.33 4.59
N GLU A 101 -6.88 6.41 3.71
CA GLU A 101 -5.91 5.35 3.52
C GLU A 101 -4.53 5.94 3.39
N GLU A 102 -3.58 5.32 4.06
CA GLU A 102 -2.17 5.68 4.03
C GLU A 102 -1.35 4.46 3.67
N TRP A 103 -0.33 4.67 2.86
CA TRP A 103 0.66 3.67 2.50
C TRP A 103 2.05 4.24 2.75
N THR A 104 2.83 3.54 3.57
CA THR A 104 4.19 3.95 3.90
C THR A 104 5.15 2.78 3.72
N MET A 105 6.19 2.96 2.91
CA MET A 105 7.25 1.97 2.80
C MET A 105 8.05 1.92 4.10
N LEU A 106 8.03 0.78 4.79
CA LEU A 106 8.77 0.55 6.01
C LEU A 106 10.23 0.16 5.73
N GLN A 107 10.43 -0.58 4.65
CA GLN A 107 11.72 -1.10 4.20
C GLN A 107 11.64 -1.38 2.70
N GLY A 108 12.74 -1.14 1.98
CA GLY A 108 12.88 -1.55 0.59
C GLY A 108 14.31 -2.01 0.29
N GLY A 109 14.44 -2.94 -0.65
CA GLY A 109 15.72 -3.44 -1.15
C GLY A 109 15.56 -4.28 -2.41
N ALA A 110 16.68 -4.78 -2.92
CA ALA A 110 16.73 -5.55 -4.17
C ALA A 110 15.90 -6.85 -4.16
N GLU A 111 15.61 -7.42 -2.98
CA GLU A 111 14.86 -8.68 -2.82
C GLU A 111 13.37 -8.47 -2.48
N GLY A 112 12.95 -7.23 -2.19
CA GLY A 112 11.61 -7.00 -1.66
C GLY A 112 11.43 -5.66 -0.97
N PHE A 113 10.19 -5.36 -0.61
CA PHE A 113 9.83 -4.21 0.20
C PHE A 113 8.60 -4.49 1.05
N ARG A 114 8.39 -3.66 2.07
CA ARG A 114 7.28 -3.77 3.01
C ARG A 114 6.53 -2.45 3.08
N VAL A 115 5.20 -2.52 3.06
CA VAL A 115 4.31 -1.36 3.13
C VAL A 115 3.40 -1.50 4.34
N LEU A 116 3.37 -0.47 5.19
CA LEU A 116 2.30 -0.29 6.16
C LEU A 116 1.11 0.35 5.44
N HIS A 117 -0.03 -0.34 5.44
CA HIS A 117 -1.31 0.16 4.95
C HIS A 117 -2.22 0.44 6.15
N THR A 118 -2.53 1.72 6.37
CA THR A 118 -3.52 2.14 7.36
C THR A 118 -4.81 2.48 6.63
N GLN A 119 -5.94 2.03 7.15
CA GLN A 119 -7.26 2.39 6.64
C GLN A 119 -8.15 2.82 7.82
N GLU A 120 -8.78 3.99 7.68
CA GLU A 120 -9.66 4.57 8.68
C GLU A 120 -11.00 4.93 8.05
N TRP A 121 -12.07 4.41 8.64
CA TRP A 121 -13.45 4.66 8.22
C TRP A 121 -14.16 5.46 9.29
N GLN A 122 -14.88 6.50 8.87
CA GLN A 122 -15.64 7.37 9.78
C GLN A 122 -17.02 7.72 9.21
N GLY A 123 -17.97 7.99 10.10
CA GLY A 123 -19.31 8.43 9.76
C GLY A 123 -20.24 7.33 9.21
N LEU A 124 -19.88 6.05 9.37
CA LEU A 124 -20.62 4.90 8.85
C LEU A 124 -21.95 4.68 9.56
N ALA A 125 -22.06 5.05 10.84
CA ALA A 125 -23.32 4.96 11.58
C ALA A 125 -24.46 5.79 10.95
N ALA A 126 -24.12 6.86 10.22
CA ALA A 126 -25.08 7.70 9.50
C ALA A 126 -25.29 7.27 8.03
N CYS A 127 -24.63 6.20 7.58
CA CYS A 127 -24.58 5.74 6.20
C CYS A 127 -24.90 4.23 6.10
N ALA A 128 -26.17 3.86 6.28
CA ALA A 128 -26.60 2.46 6.21
C ALA A 128 -26.34 1.79 4.84
N GLY A 129 -26.23 2.57 3.76
CA GLY A 129 -25.96 2.10 2.40
C GLY A 129 -24.48 2.07 2.00
N ALA A 130 -23.54 2.26 2.93
CA ALA A 130 -22.10 2.32 2.61
C ALA A 130 -21.63 1.09 1.82
N ARG A 131 -22.09 -0.10 2.23
CA ARG A 131 -21.74 -1.38 1.60
C ARG A 131 -22.30 -1.57 0.19
N ASP A 132 -23.41 -0.89 -0.14
CA ASP A 132 -24.02 -0.98 -1.47
C ASP A 132 -23.20 -0.24 -2.53
N VAL A 133 -22.49 0.81 -2.12
CA VAL A 133 -21.64 1.64 -3.00
C VAL A 133 -20.15 1.29 -2.87
N MET A 134 -19.75 0.73 -1.72
CA MET A 134 -18.40 0.29 -1.41
C MET A 134 -18.47 -1.07 -0.71
N PRO A 135 -18.44 -2.19 -1.44
CA PRO A 135 -18.60 -3.55 -0.88
C PRO A 135 -17.65 -3.89 0.28
N GLY A 136 -16.46 -3.27 0.31
CA GLY A 136 -15.47 -3.42 1.39
C GLY A 136 -15.70 -2.54 2.64
N ALA A 137 -16.79 -1.78 2.72
CA ALA A 137 -17.07 -0.92 3.87
C ALA A 137 -17.41 -1.74 5.14
N PRO A 138 -16.86 -1.40 6.31
CA PRO A 138 -17.19 -2.03 7.59
C PRO A 138 -18.58 -1.60 8.10
N GLU A 139 -19.06 -2.23 9.17
CA GLU A 139 -20.39 -1.95 9.76
C GLU A 139 -20.43 -0.66 10.59
N ALA A 140 -19.27 -0.22 11.07
CA ALA A 140 -19.12 0.91 11.96
C ALA A 140 -17.76 1.56 11.73
N ASP A 141 -17.62 2.79 12.22
CA ASP A 141 -16.37 3.53 12.25
C ASP A 141 -15.26 2.67 12.86
N CYS A 142 -14.13 2.60 12.19
CA CYS A 142 -13.06 1.69 12.58
C CYS A 142 -11.74 2.11 11.95
N ARG A 143 -10.66 1.54 12.47
CA ARG A 143 -9.31 1.67 11.94
C ARG A 143 -8.66 0.31 11.90
N SER A 144 -7.98 0.03 10.78
CA SER A 144 -7.19 -1.17 10.58
C SER A 144 -5.79 -0.80 10.11
N GLU A 145 -4.79 -1.54 10.56
CA GLU A 145 -3.40 -1.40 10.13
C GLU A 145 -2.87 -2.76 9.67
N ARG A 146 -2.34 -2.82 8.45
CA ARG A 146 -1.84 -4.04 7.83
C ARG A 146 -0.42 -3.85 7.31
N VAL A 147 0.43 -4.85 7.53
CA VAL A 147 1.75 -4.90 6.90
C VAL A 147 1.67 -5.82 5.68
N LEU A 148 1.98 -5.23 4.52
CA LEU A 148 2.05 -5.90 3.23
C LEU A 148 3.51 -6.17 2.86
N ASP A 149 3.86 -7.43 2.68
CA ASP A 149 5.19 -7.87 2.27
C ASP A 149 5.18 -8.23 0.79
N TYR A 150 6.05 -7.56 0.03
CA TYR A 150 6.28 -7.80 -1.38
C TYR A 150 7.65 -8.46 -1.51
N ALA A 151 7.66 -9.79 -1.70
CA ALA A 151 8.87 -10.56 -1.92
C ALA A 151 9.11 -10.72 -3.42
N LEU A 152 10.27 -10.35 -3.93
CA LEU A 152 10.57 -10.41 -5.36
C LEU A 152 10.69 -11.87 -5.83
N SER A 153 9.83 -12.27 -6.75
CA SER A 153 9.84 -13.61 -7.36
C SER A 153 10.59 -13.64 -8.69
N SER A 154 10.42 -12.60 -9.51
CA SER A 154 11.10 -12.48 -10.80
C SER A 154 11.42 -11.04 -11.15
N VAL A 155 12.68 -10.77 -11.46
CA VAL A 155 13.16 -9.45 -11.90
C VAL A 155 12.79 -9.21 -13.36
N CYS A 156 12.33 -7.99 -13.68
CA CYS A 156 12.21 -7.52 -15.05
C CYS A 156 13.02 -6.22 -15.22
N ARG A 157 14.25 -6.33 -15.72
CA ARG A 157 15.19 -5.21 -15.86
C ARG A 157 15.60 -4.99 -17.31
N ALA A 158 16.09 -3.78 -17.59
CA ALA A 158 16.58 -3.37 -18.91
C ALA A 158 17.52 -4.42 -19.54
N PRO A 159 17.40 -4.70 -20.85
CA PRO A 159 16.55 -4.01 -21.84
C PRO A 159 15.06 -4.36 -21.74
N CYS A 160 14.68 -5.30 -20.88
CA CYS A 160 13.30 -5.75 -20.73
C CYS A 160 12.45 -4.76 -19.93
N ARG A 161 11.14 -4.76 -20.19
CA ARG A 161 10.13 -3.95 -19.50
C ARG A 161 8.96 -4.81 -19.08
N LEU A 162 8.39 -4.48 -17.93
CA LEU A 162 7.18 -5.11 -17.45
C LEU A 162 5.98 -4.48 -18.17
N LEU A 163 5.22 -5.29 -18.89
CA LEU A 163 3.98 -4.91 -19.55
C LEU A 163 2.80 -5.46 -18.75
N LEU A 164 1.88 -4.57 -18.40
CA LEU A 164 0.57 -4.92 -17.86
C LEU A 164 -0.38 -5.06 -19.05
N GLY A 165 -0.88 -6.26 -19.31
CA GLY A 165 -1.90 -6.49 -20.33
C GLY A 165 -3.31 -6.18 -19.81
N ASP A 166 -4.28 -6.12 -20.72
CA ASP A 166 -5.67 -5.73 -20.42
C ASP A 166 -6.49 -6.80 -19.67
N THR A 167 -6.01 -8.05 -19.60
CA THR A 167 -6.77 -9.22 -19.12
C THR A 167 -5.93 -10.20 -18.29
N ASP A 168 -5.36 -9.72 -17.18
CA ASP A 168 -4.62 -10.55 -16.21
C ASP A 168 -3.27 -11.13 -16.70
N SER A 169 -2.70 -10.58 -17.78
CA SER A 169 -1.36 -10.98 -18.22
C SER A 169 -0.32 -9.95 -17.79
N VAL A 170 0.66 -10.35 -17.00
CA VAL A 170 1.88 -9.57 -16.78
C VAL A 170 3.02 -10.26 -17.52
N VAL A 171 3.68 -9.53 -18.41
CA VAL A 171 4.77 -10.09 -19.21
C VAL A 171 6.00 -9.21 -19.06
N CYS A 172 7.15 -9.83 -18.80
CA CYS A 172 8.43 -9.18 -18.99
C CYS A 172 8.81 -9.31 -20.47
N SER A 173 8.77 -8.21 -21.23
CA SER A 173 9.09 -8.19 -22.66
C SER A 173 10.47 -7.58 -22.88
N CYS A 174 11.31 -8.25 -23.66
CA CYS A 174 12.63 -7.78 -24.07
C CYS A 174 12.59 -7.61 -25.59
N ASP A 175 12.63 -6.36 -26.07
CA ASP A 175 12.74 -6.04 -27.51
C ASP A 175 14.18 -6.19 -28.02
#